data_AF-A0A392QSC4-F1
#
_entry.id   AF-A0A392QSC4-F1
#
_cell.length_a   1.000
_cell.length_b   1.000
_cell.length_c   1.000
_cell.angle_alpha   90.00
_cell.angle_beta   90.00
_cell.angle_gamma   90.00
#
_symmetry.space_group_name_H-M   'P 1'
#
loop_
_entity.id
_entity.type
_entity.pdbx_description
1 polymer ?
#
loop_
_entity_poly.entity_id
_entity_poly.type
_entity_poly.pdbx_seq_one_letter_code
_entity_poly.pdbx_strand_id
1 'polypeptide(L)' 'ALFQRQPDWVIYHELVMTTKEYMREVTVIDPKWLVELAPQFFKVADPTKMSKRKRQERIEPLYDRYHEPNSWRLSKRRA' A
#
# COMPACT_ATOMS: atom_id res chain seq x y z
N ALA A 1 8.87 5.95 20.21
CA ALA A 1 9.93 5.58 19.26
C ALA A 1 9.36 4.58 18.25
N LEU A 2 9.01 5.05 17.05
CA LEU A 2 8.49 4.24 15.94
C LEU A 2 9.57 3.82 14.94
N PHE A 3 10.75 4.45 15.02
CA PHE A 3 11.91 4.03 14.24
C PHE A 3 12.27 2.57 14.57
N GLN A 4 12.47 1.77 13.52
CA GLN A 4 12.70 0.30 13.52
C GLN A 4 11.48 -0.61 13.67
N ARG A 5 10.27 -0.10 13.93
CA ARG A 5 9.03 -0.88 13.84
C ARG A 5 8.19 -0.30 12.70
N GLN A 6 7.79 -1.14 11.74
CA GLN A 6 6.93 -0.75 10.62
C GLN A 6 5.50 -1.22 10.90
N PRO A 7 4.67 -0.42 11.61
CA PRO A 7 3.26 -0.74 11.76
C PRO A 7 2.52 -0.59 10.43
N ASP A 8 1.49 -1.42 10.23
CA ASP A 8 0.67 -1.37 9.02
C ASP A 8 -0.24 -0.13 8.96
N TRP A 9 -0.66 0.40 10.13
CA TRP A 9 -1.63 1.48 10.25
C TRP A 9 -1.16 2.56 11.22
N VAL A 10 -1.17 3.81 10.74
CA VAL A 10 -0.77 4.99 11.51
C VAL A 10 -1.63 6.20 11.17
N ILE A 11 -1.73 7.13 12.12
CA ILE A 11 -2.21 8.49 11.91
C ILE A 11 -1.03 9.45 12.12
N TYR A 12 -0.99 10.53 11.34
CA TYR A 12 -0.01 11.61 11.47
C TYR A 12 -0.71 12.95 11.64
N HIS A 13 -0.07 13.90 12.33
CA HIS A 13 -0.61 15.24 12.51
C HIS A 13 -0.26 16.16 11.33
N GLU A 14 0.99 16.11 10.87
CA GLU A 14 1.51 16.99 9.84
C GLU A 14 2.28 16.21 8.77
N LEU A 15 2.18 16.66 7.53
CA LEU A 15 2.98 16.17 6.41
C LEU A 15 4.00 17.25 6.01
N VAL A 16 5.28 16.93 6.13
CA VAL A 16 6.38 17.84 5.81
C VAL A 16 6.96 17.44 4.47
N MET A 17 6.78 18.33 3.48
CA MET A 17 7.33 18.15 2.13
C MET A 17 8.73 18.76 2.05
N THR A 18 9.74 17.93 1.78
CA THR A 18 11.13 18.36 1.55
C THR A 18 11.67 17.72 0.26
N THR A 19 12.80 16.99 0.31
CA THR A 19 13.27 16.12 -0.78
C THR A 19 12.53 14.78 -0.81
N LYS A 20 12.04 14.34 0.36
CA LYS A 20 11.12 13.22 0.53
C LYS A 20 10.00 13.68 1.46
N GLU A 21 8.85 13.04 1.35
CA GLU A 21 7.71 13.30 2.22
C GLU A 21 7.96 12.64 3.58
N TYR A 22 7.83 13.41 4.66
CA TYR A 22 7.95 12.92 6.04
C TYR A 22 6.66 13.19 6.82
N MET A 23 6.23 12.19 7.59
CA MET A 23 5.13 12.33 8.54
C MET A 23 5.68 12.77 9.90
N ARG A 24 5.06 13.77 10.52
CA ARG A 24 5.41 14.26 11.86
C ARG A 24 4.29 13.96 12.86
N GLU A 25 4.69 13.63 14.08
CA GLU A 25 3.79 13.20 15.17
C GLU A 25 2.93 11.99 14.77
N VAL A 26 3.59 10.84 14.63
CA VAL A 26 2.97 9.60 14.16
C VAL A 26 2.54 8.74 15.34
N THR A 27 1.31 8.23 15.29
CA THR A 27 0.75 7.30 16.28
C THR A 27 0.21 6.04 15.62
N VAL A 28 0.43 4.88 16.24
CA VAL A 28 -0.11 3.59 15.77
C VAL A 28 -1.57 3.48 16.13
N ILE A 29 -2.39 2.91 15.24
CA ILE A 29 -3.83 2.74 15.44
C ILE A 29 -4.30 1.33 15.04
N ASP A 30 -5.43 0.90 15.59
CA ASP A 30 -6.22 -0.21 15.01
C ASP A 30 -7.17 0.36 13.94
N PRO A 31 -7.21 -0.19 12.71
CA PRO A 31 -8.12 0.29 11.67
C PRO A 31 -9.60 0.24 12.05
N LYS A 32 -10.01 -0.60 13.02
CA LYS A 32 -11.41 -0.67 13.49
C LYS A 32 -11.90 0.66 14.08
N TRP A 33 -11.01 1.40 14.76
CA TRP A 33 -11.35 2.66 15.40
C TRP A 33 -11.79 3.72 14.39
N LEU A 34 -11.27 3.69 13.16
CA LEU A 34 -11.66 4.63 12.11
C LEU A 34 -13.12 4.45 11.67
N VAL A 35 -13.57 3.19 11.57
CA VAL A 35 -14.94 2.88 11.19
C VAL A 35 -15.91 3.21 12.34
N GLU A 36 -15.49 2.96 13.58
CA GLU A 36 -16.29 3.25 14.78
C GLU A 36 -16.44 4.76 15.02
N LEU A 37 -15.35 5.53 14.93
CA LEU A 37 -15.33 6.96 15.25
C LEU A 37 -15.79 7.84 14.08
N ALA A 38 -15.58 7.40 12.83
CA ALA A 38 -15.91 8.19 11.64
C ALA A 38 -16.63 7.34 10.56
N PRO A 39 -17.84 6.82 10.86
CA PRO A 39 -18.59 5.93 9.96
C PRO A 39 -19.06 6.60 8.66
N GLN A 40 -19.12 7.95 8.64
CA GLN A 40 -19.47 8.70 7.43
C GLN A 40 -18.34 8.70 6.40
N PHE A 41 -17.09 8.60 6.86
CA PHE A 41 -15.90 8.67 6.01
C PHE A 41 -15.34 7.28 5.69
N PHE A 42 -15.28 6.39 6.69
CA PHE A 42 -14.71 5.05 6.55
C PHE A 42 -15.79 3.96 6.51
N LYS A 43 -15.60 2.97 5.65
CA LYS A 43 -16.50 1.81 5.50
C LYS A 43 -15.70 0.53 5.42
N VAL A 44 -16.24 -0.54 6.02
CA VAL A 44 -15.67 -1.89 5.90
C VAL A 44 -15.81 -2.36 4.45
N ALA A 45 -14.73 -2.86 3.87
CA ALA A 45 -14.75 -3.45 2.54
C ALA A 45 -15.48 -4.80 2.56
N ASP A 46 -16.36 -5.02 1.58
CA ASP A 46 -17.02 -6.33 1.38
C ASP A 46 -15.98 -7.37 0.93
N PRO A 47 -15.72 -8.44 1.71
CA PRO A 47 -14.73 -9.44 1.37
C PRO A 47 -15.04 -10.21 0.08
N THR A 48 -16.31 -10.21 -0.35
CA THR A 48 -16.77 -10.89 -1.57
C THR A 48 -16.50 -10.05 -2.82
N LYS A 49 -16.32 -8.73 -2.67
CA LYS A 49 -16.19 -7.79 -3.79
C LYS A 49 -14.79 -7.20 -3.84
N MET A 50 -14.10 -7.44 -4.95
CA MET A 50 -12.82 -6.80 -5.25
C MET A 50 -13.01 -5.29 -5.45
N SER A 51 -12.26 -4.47 -4.71
CA SER A 51 -12.26 -3.02 -4.94
C SER A 51 -11.66 -2.68 -6.31
N LYS A 52 -12.07 -1.54 -6.88
CA LYS A 52 -11.50 -1.04 -8.16
C LYS A 52 -9.98 -0.94 -8.09
N ARG A 53 -9.43 -0.48 -6.96
CA ARG A 53 -7.98 -0.40 -6.72
C ARG A 53 -7.33 -1.78 -6.77
N LYS A 54 -7.85 -2.74 -6.01
CA LYS A 54 -7.30 -4.11 -5.94
C LYS A 54 -7.35 -4.82 -7.30
N ARG A 55 -8.38 -4.54 -8.13
CA ARG A 55 -8.46 -5.06 -9.50
C ARG A 55 -7.40 -4.49 -10.45
N GLN A 56 -6.92 -3.28 -10.18
CA GLN A 56 -5.91 -2.60 -11.00
C GLN A 56 -4.48 -2.95 -10.58
N GLU A 57 -4.30 -3.55 -9.40
CA GLU A 57 -3.00 -4.05 -8.92
C GLU A 57 -2.51 -5.18 -9.86
N ARG A 58 -1.25 -5.08 -10.28
CA ARG A 58 -0.62 -6.04 -11.20
C ARG A 58 0.54 -6.70 -10.48
N ILE A 59 0.52 -8.02 -10.37
CA ILE A 59 1.61 -8.76 -9.74
C ILE A 59 2.77 -8.80 -10.75
N GLU A 60 3.95 -8.38 -10.29
CA GLU A 60 5.20 -8.53 -11.03
C GLU A 60 6.02 -9.65 -10.39
N PRO A 61 6.73 -10.47 -11.17
CA PRO A 61 7.57 -11.51 -10.61
C PRO A 61 8.72 -10.89 -9.81
N LEU A 62 9.30 -11.69 -8.91
CA LEU A 62 10.48 -11.30 -8.18
C LEU A 62 11.61 -10.93 -9.16
N TYR A 63 12.37 -9.90 -8.80
CA TYR A 63 13.52 -9.46 -9.58
C TYR A 63 14.56 -10.59 -9.69
N ASP A 64 14.92 -10.91 -10.94
CA ASP A 64 15.99 -11.84 -11.26
C ASP A 64 17.14 -11.05 -11.89
N ARG A 65 18.35 -11.17 -11.30
CA ARG A 65 19.56 -10.50 -11.78
C ARG A 65 20.02 -11.06 -13.13
N TYR A 66 19.76 -12.33 -13.41
CA TYR A 66 20.38 -13.07 -14.51
C TYR A 66 19.57 -13.05 -15.81
N HIS A 67 18.29 -12.69 -15.73
CA HIS A 67 17.41 -12.65 -16.89
C HIS A 67 17.02 -11.21 -17.23
N GLU A 68 16.92 -10.94 -18.53
CA GLU A 68 16.43 -9.65 -19.00
C GLU A 68 15.00 -9.38 -18.54
N PRO A 69 14.67 -8.12 -18.18
CA PRO A 69 13.31 -7.74 -17.80
C PRO A 69 12.29 -8.18 -18.85
N ASN A 70 11.17 -8.71 -18.36
CA ASN A 70 10.03 -9.15 -19.17
C ASN A 70 10.30 -10.32 -20.14
N SER A 71 11.45 -11.00 -20.08
CA SER A 71 11.76 -12.20 -20.89
C SER A 71 10.78 -13.37 -20.65
N TRP A 72 10.20 -13.44 -19.45
CA TRP A 72 9.16 -14.41 -19.09
C TRP A 72 7.83 -14.21 -19.84
N ARG A 73 7.59 -13.04 -20.43
CA ARG A 73 6.32 -12.75 -21.12
C ARG A 73 6.23 -13.55 -22.42
N LEU A 74 5.19 -14.36 -22.55
CA LEU A 74 4.89 -15.11 -23.78
C LEU A 74 4.82 -14.23 -25.03
N SER A 75 4.44 -12.96 -24.88
CA SER A 75 4.42 -11.97 -25.96
C SER A 75 5.80 -11.69 -26.54
N LYS A 76 6.88 -11.80 -25.76
CA LYS A 76 8.26 -11.63 -26.26
C LYS A 76 8.75 -12.83 -27.07
N ARG A 77 8.18 -14.02 -26.89
CA ARG A 77 8.61 -15.24 -27.58
C ARG A 77 8.10 -15.34 -29.03
N ARG A 78 7.17 -14.48 -29.42
CA ARG A 78 6.53 -14.48 -30.76
C ARG A 78 7.06 -13.35 -31.67
N ALA A 79 8.06 -12.61 -31.22
CA ALA A 79 8.76 -11.60 -32.02
C ALA A 79 10.11 -12.15 -32.47
#